data_AF-A0A075V1C8-F1
#
_entry.id   AF-A0A075V1C8-F1
#
_cell.length_a   1.000
_cell.length_b   1.000
_cell.length_c   1.000
_cell.angle_alpha   90.00
_cell.angle_beta   90.00
_cell.angle_gamma   90.00
#
_symmetry.space_group_name_H-M   'P 1'
#
loop_
_entity.id
_entity.type
_entity.pdbx_description
1 polymer ?
#
loop_
_entity_poly.entity_id
_entity_poly.type
_entity_poly.pdbx_seq_one_letter_code
_entity_poly.pdbx_strand_id
1 'polypeptide(L)'
;MTNTYSLDSLKADLDKEFAPLKLEVAGEELVLRNLMRVGEKDREAVLGALKAVEALNIDEENTSPEDISVLARHIETILVIVTANGKGQKLADAVNGDVALSMRIVELWVEATQPGEAENSPA
;
A
#
# COMPACT_ATOMS: atom_id res chain seq x y z
N MET A 1 -1.76 -4.11 -40.73
CA MET A 1 -2.08 -3.79 -39.33
C MET A 1 -0.79 -3.30 -38.69
N THR A 2 -0.73 -2.03 -38.30
CA THR A 2 0.49 -1.47 -37.72
C THR A 2 0.41 -1.70 -36.21
N ASN A 3 1.22 -2.61 -35.68
CA ASN A 3 1.32 -2.90 -34.23
C ASN A 3 2.08 -1.78 -33.51
N THR A 4 1.67 -0.53 -33.70
CA THR A 4 2.28 0.63 -33.05
C THR A 4 1.40 1.06 -31.89
N TYR A 5 1.89 0.85 -30.68
CA TYR A 5 1.29 1.32 -29.44
C TYR A 5 2.06 2.54 -28.94
N SER A 6 1.35 3.49 -28.34
CA SER A 6 1.99 4.60 -27.63
C SER A 6 2.28 4.19 -26.19
N LEU A 7 3.31 4.78 -25.57
CA LEU A 7 3.56 4.57 -24.14
C LEU A 7 2.38 5.07 -23.29
N ASP A 8 1.71 6.13 -23.71
CA ASP A 8 0.59 6.70 -22.96
C ASP A 8 -0.64 5.80 -22.99
N SER A 9 -0.93 5.14 -24.12
CA SER A 9 -2.00 4.14 -24.18
C SER A 9 -1.69 2.94 -23.26
N LEU A 10 -0.45 2.46 -23.24
CA LEU A 10 -0.06 1.36 -22.36
C LEU A 10 -0.12 1.76 -20.88
N LYS A 11 0.25 3.00 -20.53
CA LYS A 11 0.11 3.50 -19.16
C LYS A 11 -1.34 3.54 -18.72
N ALA A 12 -2.24 4.01 -19.57
CA ALA A 12 -3.67 4.08 -19.28
C ALA A 12 -4.30 2.69 -19.09
N ASP A 13 -3.87 1.70 -19.86
CA ASP A 13 -4.32 0.31 -19.69
C ASP A 13 -3.82 -0.27 -18.36
N LEU A 14 -2.55 -0.04 -18.02
CA LEU A 14 -1.98 -0.47 -16.75
C LEU A 14 -2.60 0.26 -15.54
N ASP A 15 -3.07 1.50 -15.67
CA ASP A 15 -3.76 2.20 -14.58
C ASP A 15 -5.13 1.58 -14.28
N LYS A 16 -5.74 0.89 -15.24
CA LYS A 16 -6.96 0.09 -15.03
C LYS A 16 -6.65 -1.27 -14.42
N GLU A 17 -5.65 -1.96 -14.97
CA GLU A 17 -5.24 -3.29 -14.52
C GLU A 17 -4.68 -3.27 -13.09
N PHE A 18 -3.91 -2.24 -12.75
CA PHE A 18 -3.23 -2.06 -11.47
C PHE A 18 -3.80 -0.85 -10.72
N ALA A 19 -5.13 -0.81 -10.58
CA ALA A 19 -5.83 0.26 -9.92
C ALA A 19 -5.28 0.50 -8.49
N PRO A 20 -5.09 1.77 -8.07
CA PRO A 20 -4.64 2.11 -6.74
C PRO A 20 -5.79 2.12 -5.72
N LEU A 21 -5.44 2.06 -4.44
CA LEU A 21 -6.36 2.47 -3.37
C LEU A 21 -6.40 4.00 -3.28
N LYS A 22 -7.60 4.57 -3.11
CA LYS A 22 -7.82 5.99 -2.89
C LYS A 22 -8.38 6.23 -1.48
N LEU A 23 -7.77 7.13 -0.73
CA LEU A 23 -8.19 7.50 0.63
C LEU A 23 -8.42 8.99 0.71
N GLU A 24 -9.52 9.41 1.32
CA GLU A 24 -9.77 10.81 1.63
C GLU A 24 -9.18 11.17 2.99
N VAL A 25 -8.22 12.09 3.01
CA VAL A 25 -7.50 12.52 4.21
C VAL A 25 -7.56 14.03 4.31
N ALA A 26 -8.31 14.53 5.30
CA ALA A 26 -8.52 15.96 5.55
C ALA A 26 -9.01 16.72 4.30
N GLY A 27 -9.96 16.14 3.56
CA GLY A 27 -10.54 16.74 2.35
C GLY A 27 -9.66 16.66 1.09
N GLU A 28 -8.59 15.87 1.13
CA GLU A 28 -7.74 15.59 -0.03
C GLU A 28 -7.68 14.10 -0.34
N GLU A 29 -7.78 13.73 -1.62
CA GLU A 29 -7.57 12.35 -2.07
C GLU A 29 -6.07 12.02 -2.11
N LEU A 30 -5.68 11.01 -1.34
CA LEU A 30 -4.37 10.36 -1.38
C LEU A 30 -4.47 9.05 -2.17
N VAL A 31 -3.48 8.80 -3.02
CA VAL A 31 -3.45 7.65 -3.93
C VAL A 31 -2.35 6.70 -3.49
N LEU A 32 -2.72 5.51 -3.04
CA LEU A 32 -1.81 4.43 -2.64
C LEU A 32 -1.66 3.49 -3.83
N ARG A 33 -0.48 3.53 -4.47
CA ARG A 33 -0.19 2.83 -5.72
C ARG A 33 -0.18 1.32 -5.53
N ASN A 34 -0.65 0.60 -6.54
CA ASN A 34 -0.41 -0.83 -6.66
C ASN A 34 1.11 -1.12 -6.65
N LEU A 35 1.54 -2.18 -5.98
CA LEU A 35 2.95 -2.56 -5.85
C LEU A 35 3.66 -2.70 -7.21
N MET A 36 2.96 -3.18 -8.24
CA MET A 36 3.49 -3.31 -9.61
C MET A 36 3.75 -1.96 -10.29
N ARG A 37 3.16 -0.87 -9.76
CA ARG A 37 3.32 0.52 -10.24
C ARG A 37 4.31 1.33 -9.39
N VAL A 38 4.92 0.70 -8.38
CA VAL A 38 6.00 1.30 -7.56
C VAL A 38 7.35 1.00 -8.22
N GLY A 39 8.28 1.97 -8.17
CA GLY A 39 9.64 1.82 -8.71
C GLY A 39 10.40 0.69 -8.01
N GLU A 40 11.36 0.06 -8.69
CA GLU A 40 12.02 -1.17 -8.24
C GLU A 40 12.58 -1.10 -6.81
N LYS A 41 13.41 -0.08 -6.52
CA LYS A 41 14.00 0.12 -5.18
C LYS A 41 12.93 0.29 -4.09
N ASP A 42 11.91 1.07 -4.38
CA ASP A 42 10.81 1.35 -3.46
C ASP A 42 9.94 0.11 -3.24
N ARG A 43 9.72 -0.69 -4.29
CA ARG A 43 8.99 -1.95 -4.25
C ARG A 43 9.73 -2.98 -3.39
N GLU A 44 11.05 -3.09 -3.51
CA GLU A 44 11.85 -3.96 -2.64
C GLU A 44 11.73 -3.57 -1.17
N ALA A 45 11.77 -2.27 -0.87
CA ALA A 45 11.61 -1.76 0.48
C ALA A 45 10.21 -2.09 1.06
N VAL A 46 9.15 -1.91 0.27
CA VAL A 46 7.78 -2.28 0.67
C VAL A 46 7.65 -3.78 0.93
N LEU A 47 8.18 -4.62 0.03
CA LEU A 47 8.18 -6.07 0.22
C LEU A 47 8.97 -6.51 1.45
N GLY A 48 10.10 -5.88 1.73
CA GLY A 48 10.89 -6.13 2.94
C GLY A 48 10.12 -5.74 4.20
N ALA A 49 9.44 -4.59 4.19
CA ALA A 49 8.61 -4.15 5.30
C ALA A 49 7.40 -5.05 5.53
N LEU A 50 6.70 -5.50 4.48
CA LEU A 50 5.60 -6.47 4.58
C LEU A 50 6.05 -7.77 5.23
N LYS A 51 7.18 -8.33 4.79
CA LYS A 51 7.75 -9.55 5.41
C LYS A 51 8.12 -9.35 6.87
N ALA A 52 8.62 -8.16 7.24
CA ALA A 52 8.92 -7.84 8.63
C ALA A 52 7.65 -7.77 9.47
N VAL A 53 6.57 -7.16 8.96
CA VAL A 53 5.25 -7.14 9.60
C VAL A 53 4.72 -8.56 9.80
N GLU A 54 4.77 -9.42 8.77
CA GLU A 54 4.33 -10.83 8.85
C GLU A 54 5.16 -11.66 9.83
N ALA A 55 6.45 -11.36 9.97
CA ALA A 55 7.36 -12.07 10.88
C ALA A 55 7.18 -11.67 12.35
N LEU A 56 6.57 -10.51 12.63
CA LEU A 56 6.24 -10.11 13.98
C LEU A 56 5.04 -10.94 14.46
N ASN A 57 5.31 -11.89 15.35
CA ASN A 57 4.27 -12.66 16.01
C ASN A 57 3.58 -11.81 17.08
N ILE A 58 2.66 -10.94 16.65
CA ILE A 58 1.87 -10.08 17.54
C ILE A 58 0.79 -10.95 18.20
N ASP A 59 0.99 -11.30 19.47
CA ASP A 59 -0.03 -11.92 20.32
C ASP A 59 -0.31 -11.02 21.56
N GLU A 60 -1.54 -11.05 22.09
CA GLU A 60 -1.96 -10.14 23.16
C GLU A 60 -1.19 -10.34 24.49
N GLU A 61 -0.53 -11.48 24.69
CA GLU A 61 0.11 -11.83 25.96
C GLU A 61 1.65 -11.65 25.97
N ASN A 62 2.30 -11.65 24.81
CA ASN A 62 3.76 -11.64 24.64
C ASN A 62 4.28 -10.47 23.78
N THR A 63 3.40 -9.61 23.24
CA THR A 63 3.84 -8.44 22.45
C THR A 63 4.44 -7.37 23.37
N SER A 64 5.73 -7.06 23.17
CA SER A 64 6.38 -5.99 23.91
C SER A 64 6.10 -4.60 23.29
N PRO A 65 6.24 -3.49 24.04
CA PRO A 65 6.18 -2.14 23.46
C PRO A 65 7.22 -1.88 22.37
N GLU A 66 8.36 -2.58 22.41
CA GLU A 66 9.39 -2.51 21.37
C GLU A 66 8.89 -3.14 20.07
N ASP A 67 8.22 -4.31 20.15
CA ASP A 67 7.63 -4.96 18.98
C ASP A 67 6.56 -4.09 18.33
N ILE A 68 5.71 -3.41 19.13
CA ILE A 68 4.72 -2.45 18.62
C ILE A 68 5.40 -1.29 17.90
N SER A 69 6.52 -0.79 18.43
CA SER A 69 7.27 0.31 17.82
C SER A 69 7.93 -0.10 16.51
N VAL A 70 8.46 -1.32 16.44
CA VAL A 70 9.04 -1.91 15.22
C VAL A 70 7.94 -2.13 14.17
N LEU A 71 6.80 -2.69 14.57
CA LEU A 71 5.62 -2.87 13.72
C LEU A 71 5.17 -1.53 13.11
N ALA A 72 4.97 -0.52 13.95
CA ALA A 72 4.55 0.81 13.54
C ALA A 72 5.49 1.42 12.49
N ARG A 73 6.81 1.25 12.67
CA ARG A 73 7.83 1.75 11.73
C ARG A 73 7.77 1.07 10.37
N HIS A 74 7.56 -0.24 10.34
CA HIS A 74 7.43 -0.97 9.08
C HIS A 74 6.15 -0.59 8.34
N ILE A 75 5.03 -0.46 9.07
CA ILE A 75 3.77 -0.01 8.50
C ILE A 75 3.89 1.42 7.94
N GLU A 76 4.47 2.34 8.70
CA GLU A 76 4.71 3.71 8.24
C GLU A 76 5.57 3.72 6.98
N THR A 77 6.62 2.89 6.92
CA THR A 77 7.46 2.73 5.72
C THR A 77 6.63 2.30 4.51
N ILE A 78 5.72 1.32 4.68
CA ILE A 78 4.82 0.89 3.60
C ILE A 78 3.96 2.06 3.14
N LEU A 79 3.22 2.69 4.06
CA LEU A 79 2.28 3.78 3.77
C LEU A 79 2.96 4.97 3.08
N VAL A 80 4.15 5.35 3.55
CA VAL A 80 4.91 6.46 2.99
C VAL A 80 5.33 6.18 1.54
N ILE A 81 5.79 4.97 1.25
CA ILE A 81 6.31 4.60 -0.07
C ILE A 81 5.18 4.40 -1.08
N VAL A 82 4.11 3.69 -0.70
CA VAL A 82 3.03 3.37 -1.64
C VAL A 82 2.21 4.61 -2.01
N THR A 83 2.15 5.61 -1.12
CA THR A 83 1.46 6.88 -1.37
C THR A 83 2.18 7.70 -2.45
N ALA A 84 1.45 8.05 -3.50
CA ALA A 84 1.97 8.79 -4.64
C ALA A 84 2.28 10.27 -4.31
N ASN A 85 2.96 10.93 -5.24
CA ASN A 85 3.16 12.38 -5.26
C ASN A 85 3.87 12.96 -4.01
N GLY A 86 4.66 12.14 -3.31
CA GLY A 86 5.37 12.56 -2.10
C GLY A 86 4.45 12.83 -0.90
N LYS A 87 3.18 12.41 -0.96
CA LYS A 87 2.20 12.65 0.12
C LYS A 87 2.23 11.60 1.23
N GLY A 88 3.19 10.68 1.20
CA GLY A 88 3.35 9.63 2.21
C GLY A 88 3.44 10.18 3.64
N GLN A 89 4.22 11.23 3.87
CA GLN A 89 4.32 11.84 5.20
C GLN A 89 2.98 12.45 5.66
N LYS A 90 2.20 13.04 4.74
CA LYS A 90 0.88 13.58 5.07
C LYS A 90 -0.06 12.47 5.59
N LEU A 91 -0.01 11.29 4.98
CA LEU A 91 -0.77 10.14 5.47
C LEU A 91 -0.29 9.70 6.86
N ALA A 92 1.02 9.56 7.05
CA ALA A 92 1.60 9.18 8.34
C ALA A 92 1.21 10.16 9.47
N ASP A 93 1.31 11.46 9.20
CA ASP A 93 0.94 12.52 10.15
C ASP A 93 -0.57 12.49 10.47
N ALA A 94 -1.42 12.17 9.48
CA ALA A 94 -2.87 12.09 9.68
C ALA A 94 -3.29 10.89 10.54
N VAL A 95 -2.54 9.79 10.47
CA VAL A 95 -2.76 8.61 11.31
C VAL A 95 -2.20 8.81 12.74
N ASN A 96 -1.24 9.74 12.91
CA ASN A 96 -0.76 10.22 14.21
C ASN A 96 -0.33 9.10 15.18
N GLY A 97 0.35 8.09 14.65
CA GLY A 97 0.84 6.95 15.45
C GLY A 97 -0.22 5.94 15.87
N ASP A 98 -1.45 6.04 15.38
CA ASP A 98 -2.46 5.00 15.57
C ASP A 98 -2.08 3.75 14.75
N VAL A 99 -1.45 2.79 15.43
CA VAL A 99 -0.95 1.56 14.82
C VAL A 99 -2.09 0.72 14.25
N ALA A 100 -3.24 0.66 14.93
CA ALA A 100 -4.39 -0.12 14.50
C ALA A 100 -4.99 0.45 13.22
N LEU A 101 -5.16 1.78 13.15
CA LEU A 101 -5.58 2.46 11.93
C LEU A 101 -4.57 2.24 10.80
N SER A 102 -3.27 2.34 11.10
CA SER A 102 -2.21 2.14 10.11
C SER A 102 -2.24 0.72 9.52
N MET A 103 -2.41 -0.31 10.37
CA MET A 103 -2.57 -1.71 9.95
C MET A 103 -3.78 -1.86 9.04
N ARG A 104 -4.94 -1.30 9.44
CA ARG A 104 -6.16 -1.38 8.65
C ARG A 104 -6.01 -0.75 7.27
N ILE A 105 -5.27 0.35 7.16
CA ILE A 105 -4.98 0.98 5.86
C ILE A 105 -4.10 0.09 5.00
N VAL A 106 -3.08 -0.56 5.57
CA VAL A 106 -2.24 -1.51 4.83
C VAL A 106 -3.05 -2.72 4.35
N GLU A 107 -3.91 -3.29 5.19
CA GLU A 107 -4.83 -4.37 4.81
C GLU A 107 -5.71 -3.96 3.62
N LEU A 108 -6.40 -2.82 3.74
CA LEU A 108 -7.24 -2.28 2.65
C LEU A 108 -6.45 -2.06 1.36
N TRP A 109 -5.20 -1.59 1.48
CA TRP A 109 -4.33 -1.39 0.32
C TRP A 109 -3.94 -2.72 -0.31
N VAL A 110 -3.57 -3.73 0.49
CA VAL A 110 -3.27 -5.07 -0.02
C VAL A 110 -4.50 -5.64 -0.72
N GLU A 111 -5.66 -5.66 -0.06
CA GLU A 111 -6.94 -6.14 -0.63
C GLU A 111 -7.27 -5.44 -1.95
N ALA A 112 -7.22 -4.10 -1.98
CA ALA A 112 -7.60 -3.33 -3.15
C ALA A 112 -6.60 -3.42 -4.32
N THR A 113 -5.36 -3.84 -4.06
CA THR A 113 -4.27 -3.87 -5.06
C THR A 113 -3.78 -5.27 -5.41
N GLN A 114 -4.36 -6.33 -4.83
CA GLN A 114 -4.04 -7.69 -5.25
C GLN A 114 -4.52 -7.95 -6.69
N PRO A 115 -3.65 -8.44 -7.57
CA PRO A 115 -4.05 -8.86 -8.90
C PRO A 115 -4.88 -10.15 -8.82
N GLY A 116 -6.20 -10.06 -9.02
CA GLY A 116 -7.00 -11.25 -9.37
C GLY A 116 -8.14 -11.67 -8.44
N GLU A 117 -8.62 -10.85 -7.51
CA GLU A 117 -9.95 -11.07 -6.88
C GLU A 117 -11.00 -10.09 -7.40
N ALA A 118 -10.96 -9.78 -8.71
CA ALA A 118 -12.18 -9.36 -9.37
C ALA A 118 -13.24 -10.43 -9.04
N GLU A 119 -14.31 -9.98 -8.38
CA GLU A 119 -15.42 -10.77 -7.88
C GLU A 119 -15.62 -12.06 -8.69
N ASN A 120 -15.52 -13.22 -8.03
CA ASN A 120 -16.13 -14.43 -8.59
C ASN A 120 -17.59 -14.05 -8.89
N SER A 121 -17.90 -13.86 -10.17
CA SER A 121 -19.26 -13.58 -10.61
C SER A 121 -20.16 -14.68 -10.06
N PRO A 122 -21.30 -14.36 -9.43
CA PRO A 122 -22.22 -15.39 -8.99
C PRO A 122 -22.67 -16.20 -10.21
N ALA A 123 -22.44 -17.52 -10.16
CA ALA A 123 -23.00 -18.48 -11.11
C ALA A 123 -24.49 -18.70 -10.85
#